data_AF-A0A847YT24-F1
#
_entry.id   AF-A0A847YT24-F1
#
_cell.length_a   1.000
_cell.length_b   1.000
_cell.length_c   1.000
_cell.angle_alpha   90.00
_cell.angle_beta   90.00
_cell.angle_gamma   90.00
#
_symmetry.space_group_name_H-M   'P 1'
#
loop_
_entity.id
_entity.type
_entity.pdbx_description
1 polymer ?
#
loop_
_entity_poly.entity_id
_entity_poly.type
_entity_poly.pdbx_seq_one_letter_code
_entity_poly.pdbx_strand_id
1 'polypeptide(L)'
;MPYFVKSVKPKLFTNAVFTTEFQRAVDSVANDILLDYTATTATWEHEVKFEKLTQVGPASVELLVDTDDEIYKYVDLGTSPHPIRAKNARTLAFHWAGPGSYRPKTQPRVLGSTAGGGVEGPMVFPVSVNHPGTKAREFSDTIQRKYKNIFKRKMEEAIKNGRSASGHAV
;
A
#
# COMPACT_ATOMS: atom_id res chain seq x y z
N MET A 1 61.01 -28.25 9.89
CA MET A 1 59.87 -28.16 10.85
C MET A 1 58.58 -28.26 10.06
N PRO A 2 57.65 -29.19 10.35
CA PRO A 2 56.37 -29.22 9.65
C PRO A 2 55.48 -28.08 10.16
N TYR A 3 54.97 -27.27 9.24
CA TYR A 3 53.94 -26.27 9.54
C TYR A 3 52.59 -26.97 9.74
N PHE A 4 52.03 -26.89 10.95
CA PHE A 4 50.67 -27.31 11.21
C PHE A 4 49.71 -26.21 10.73
N VAL A 5 49.14 -26.40 9.53
CA VAL A 5 48.01 -25.57 9.08
C VAL A 5 46.79 -26.01 9.88
N LYS A 6 46.36 -25.20 10.86
CA LYS A 6 45.05 -25.38 11.49
C LYS A 6 43.99 -25.15 10.41
N SER A 7 43.36 -26.23 9.97
CA SER A 7 42.20 -26.18 9.08
C SER A 7 41.09 -25.38 9.77
N VAL A 8 40.84 -24.15 9.32
CA VAL A 8 39.62 -23.42 9.65
C VAL A 8 38.48 -24.09 8.90
N LYS A 9 37.70 -24.93 9.58
CA LYS A 9 36.43 -25.44 9.05
C LYS A 9 35.37 -24.40 9.39
N PRO A 10 34.93 -23.54 8.44
CA PRO A 10 33.85 -22.62 8.71
C PRO A 10 32.59 -23.39 9.10
N LYS A 11 31.78 -22.82 9.99
CA LYS A 11 30.42 -23.34 10.19
C LYS A 11 29.68 -23.26 8.84
N LEU A 12 28.84 -24.24 8.57
CA LEU A 12 28.04 -24.25 7.34
C LEU A 12 27.04 -23.09 7.40
N PHE A 13 26.94 -22.35 6.31
CA PHE A 13 25.91 -21.34 6.12
C PHE A 13 24.53 -22.02 6.06
N THR A 14 23.64 -21.68 6.98
CA THR A 14 22.29 -22.26 7.04
C THR A 14 21.29 -21.36 6.33
N ASN A 15 21.04 -21.65 5.05
CA ASN A 15 20.05 -20.94 4.21
C ASN A 15 18.69 -20.77 4.92
N ALA A 16 18.20 -21.80 5.60
CA ALA A 16 16.89 -21.80 6.26
C ALA A 16 16.72 -20.73 7.35
N VAL A 17 17.79 -20.42 8.10
CA VAL A 17 17.75 -19.39 9.15
C VAL A 17 17.64 -18.01 8.50
N PHE A 18 18.42 -17.75 7.45
CA PHE A 18 18.32 -16.50 6.69
C PHE A 18 16.97 -16.34 6.01
N THR A 19 16.45 -17.39 5.37
CA THR A 19 15.11 -17.38 4.75
C THR A 19 14.04 -17.05 5.78
N THR A 20 14.13 -17.59 7.00
CA THR A 20 13.19 -17.32 8.08
C THR A 20 13.27 -15.86 8.55
N GLU A 21 14.47 -15.32 8.74
CA GLU A 21 14.66 -13.92 9.14
C GLU A 21 14.19 -12.95 8.04
N PHE A 22 14.44 -13.26 6.77
CA PHE A 22 13.92 -12.50 5.63
C PHE A 22 12.40 -12.56 5.58
N GLN A 23 11.80 -13.74 5.73
CA GLN A 23 10.34 -13.87 5.71
C GLN A 23 9.70 -13.03 6.82
N ARG A 24 10.25 -13.09 8.04
CA ARG A 24 9.80 -12.25 9.17
C ARG A 24 9.88 -10.76 8.87
N ALA A 25 10.99 -10.30 8.29
CA ALA A 25 11.17 -8.89 7.94
C ALA A 25 10.18 -8.44 6.85
N VAL A 26 9.99 -9.27 5.82
CA VAL A 26 9.04 -9.02 4.73
C VAL A 26 7.61 -8.98 5.25
N ASP A 27 7.21 -9.96 6.04
CA ASP A 27 5.86 -10.03 6.63
C ASP A 27 5.58 -8.83 7.53
N SER A 28 6.56 -8.42 8.32
CA SER A 28 6.44 -7.22 9.17
C SER A 28 6.18 -5.98 8.33
N VAL A 29 6.97 -5.73 7.28
CA VAL A 29 6.79 -4.56 6.43
C VAL A 29 5.49 -4.63 5.64
N ALA A 30 5.12 -5.81 5.16
CA ALA A 30 3.89 -6.01 4.41
C ALA A 30 2.66 -5.78 5.29
N ASN A 31 2.68 -6.18 6.55
CA ASN A 31 1.61 -5.88 7.51
C ASN A 31 1.53 -4.37 7.80
N ASP A 32 2.67 -3.69 7.97
CA ASP A 32 2.67 -2.24 8.18
C ASP A 32 2.10 -1.49 6.96
N ILE A 33 2.46 -1.92 5.74
CA ILE A 33 1.91 -1.38 4.50
C ILE A 33 0.40 -1.62 4.40
N LEU A 34 -0.06 -2.83 4.75
CA LEU A 34 -1.49 -3.16 4.76
C LEU A 34 -2.26 -2.28 5.75
N LEU A 35 -1.69 -1.99 6.93
CA LEU A 35 -2.28 -1.05 7.90
C LEU A 35 -2.42 0.37 7.32
N ASP A 36 -1.39 0.86 6.62
CA ASP A 36 -1.47 2.17 5.97
C ASP A 36 -2.52 2.20 4.85
N TYR A 37 -2.60 1.16 4.01
CA TYR A 37 -3.63 1.07 2.97
C TYR A 37 -5.03 1.04 3.58
N THR A 38 -5.27 0.19 4.57
CA THR A 38 -6.58 0.10 5.24
C THR A 38 -6.98 1.39 5.94
N ALA A 39 -6.02 2.17 6.47
CA ALA A 39 -6.29 3.47 7.05
C ALA A 39 -6.89 4.47 6.03
N THR A 40 -6.50 4.38 4.75
CA THR A 40 -7.02 5.28 3.69
C THR A 40 -8.50 5.08 3.37
N THR A 41 -9.08 3.94 3.76
CA THR A 41 -10.49 3.58 3.51
C THR A 41 -11.28 3.32 4.80
N ALA A 42 -10.67 3.46 5.98
CA ALA A 42 -11.28 3.13 7.27
C ALA A 42 -12.64 3.78 7.55
N THR A 43 -12.92 4.95 6.97
CA THR A 43 -14.22 5.66 7.13
C THR A 43 -15.15 5.49 5.93
N TRP A 44 -14.80 4.66 4.95
CA TRP A 44 -15.62 4.44 3.77
C TRP A 44 -16.72 3.43 4.07
N GLU A 45 -17.88 3.62 3.46
CA GLU A 45 -18.95 2.61 3.50
C GLU A 45 -18.65 1.47 2.51
N HIS A 46 -18.00 1.82 1.40
CA HIS A 46 -17.50 0.86 0.42
C HIS A 46 -16.28 0.13 0.99
N GLU A 47 -16.35 -1.21 1.05
CA GLU A 47 -15.28 -2.06 1.56
C GLU A 47 -14.24 -2.35 0.47
N VAL A 48 -13.02 -1.87 0.66
CA VAL A 48 -11.89 -2.15 -0.23
C VAL A 48 -11.08 -3.32 0.33
N LYS A 49 -10.90 -4.36 -0.49
CA LYS A 49 -10.09 -5.53 -0.14
C LYS A 49 -8.67 -5.35 -0.64
N PHE A 50 -7.72 -5.33 0.27
CA PHE A 50 -6.29 -5.31 -0.03
C PHE A 50 -5.73 -6.72 0.08
N GLU A 51 -4.99 -7.13 -0.94
CA GLU A 51 -4.28 -8.39 -0.97
C GLU A 51 -2.81 -8.18 -0.64
N LYS A 52 -2.25 -9.15 0.09
CA LYS A 52 -0.84 -9.16 0.48
C LYS A 52 -0.19 -10.42 -0.08
N LEU A 53 0.83 -10.25 -0.90
CA LEU A 53 1.66 -11.31 -1.44
C LEU A 53 3.11 -11.09 -1.02
N THR A 54 3.68 -12.09 -0.36
CA THR A 54 5.06 -12.07 0.14
C THR A 54 5.74 -13.37 -0.24
N GLN A 55 6.92 -13.28 -0.85
CA GLN A 55 7.69 -14.46 -1.24
C GLN A 55 9.17 -14.22 -0.97
N VAL A 56 9.81 -15.16 -0.28
CA VAL A 56 11.26 -15.19 -0.08
C VAL A 56 11.82 -16.41 -0.82
N GLY A 57 12.51 -16.15 -1.92
CA GLY A 57 13.20 -17.15 -2.71
C GLY A 57 14.71 -17.16 -2.47
N PRO A 58 15.46 -18.08 -3.11
CA PRO A 58 16.91 -18.14 -3.00
C PRO A 58 17.64 -16.91 -3.56
N ALA A 59 17.02 -16.18 -4.49
CA ALA A 59 17.62 -15.04 -5.19
C ALA A 59 16.75 -13.78 -5.20
N SER A 60 15.50 -13.86 -4.74
CA SER A 60 14.57 -12.74 -4.74
C SER A 60 13.77 -12.66 -3.45
N VAL A 61 13.40 -11.44 -3.10
CA VAL A 61 12.44 -11.14 -2.05
C VAL A 61 11.37 -10.26 -2.68
N GLU A 62 10.13 -10.73 -2.66
CA GLU A 62 8.99 -10.07 -3.27
C GLU A 62 7.99 -9.70 -2.17
N LEU A 63 7.52 -8.46 -2.23
CA LEU A 63 6.50 -7.90 -1.37
C LEU A 63 5.56 -7.07 -2.25
N LEU A 64 4.30 -7.47 -2.29
CA LEU A 64 3.23 -6.72 -2.93
C LEU A 64 2.07 -6.58 -1.94
N VAL A 65 1.57 -5.36 -1.79
CA VAL A 65 0.29 -5.08 -1.13
C VAL A 65 -0.46 -4.13 -2.04
N ASP A 66 -1.61 -4.56 -2.55
CA ASP A 66 -2.38 -3.80 -3.54
C ASP A 66 -3.86 -4.20 -3.51
N THR A 67 -4.69 -3.57 -4.33
CA THR A 67 -6.11 -3.90 -4.52
C THR A 67 -6.50 -3.77 -5.99
N ASP A 68 -7.45 -4.61 -6.41
CA ASP A 68 -8.07 -4.49 -7.72
C ASP A 68 -9.32 -3.60 -7.76
N ASP A 69 -9.67 -2.98 -6.63
CA ASP A 69 -10.83 -2.12 -6.51
C ASP A 69 -10.73 -0.86 -7.41
N GLU A 70 -11.64 -0.74 -8.38
CA GLU A 70 -11.64 0.38 -9.31
C GLU A 70 -11.90 1.73 -8.64
N ILE A 71 -12.79 1.78 -7.64
CA ILE A 71 -13.11 3.02 -6.93
C ILE A 71 -11.87 3.50 -6.18
N TYR A 72 -11.15 2.59 -5.52
CA TYR A 72 -9.87 2.88 -4.90
C TYR A 72 -8.87 3.43 -5.92
N LYS A 73 -8.70 2.77 -7.07
CA LYS A 73 -7.79 3.21 -8.15
C LYS A 73 -8.14 4.62 -8.66
N TYR A 74 -9.42 4.95 -8.87
CA TYR A 74 -9.84 6.30 -9.27
C TYR A 74 -9.55 7.37 -8.21
N VAL A 75 -9.58 7.01 -6.92
CA VAL A 75 -9.24 7.93 -5.84
C VAL A 75 -7.72 8.09 -5.74
N ASP A 76 -6.97 6.99 -5.75
CA ASP A 76 -5.52 7.00 -5.64
C ASP A 76 -4.87 7.75 -6.82
N LEU A 77 -5.23 7.37 -8.05
CA LEU A 77 -4.66 7.90 -9.28
C LEU A 77 -5.33 9.19 -9.77
N GLY A 78 -6.54 9.48 -9.26
CA GLY A 78 -7.36 10.57 -9.76
C GLY A 78 -8.06 10.23 -11.09
N THR A 79 -8.86 11.18 -11.57
CA THR A 79 -9.58 11.05 -12.84
C THR A 79 -9.47 12.36 -13.63
N SER A 80 -9.38 12.24 -14.95
CA SER A 80 -9.39 13.41 -15.85
C SER A 80 -10.81 13.98 -16.01
N PRO A 81 -10.97 15.23 -16.46
CA PRO A 81 -12.28 15.77 -16.82
C PRO A 81 -12.99 14.88 -17.86
N HIS A 82 -14.25 14.53 -17.63
CA HIS A 82 -15.02 13.67 -18.52
C HIS A 82 -16.53 13.87 -18.38
N PRO A 83 -17.31 13.62 -19.44
CA PRO A 83 -18.76 13.59 -19.33
C PRO A 83 -19.24 12.34 -18.59
N ILE A 84 -20.13 12.52 -17.62
CA ILE A 84 -20.88 11.46 -16.97
C ILE A 84 -22.31 11.54 -17.47
N ARG A 85 -22.81 10.47 -18.07
CA ARG A 85 -24.18 10.38 -18.60
C ARG A 85 -24.95 9.26 -17.91
N ALA A 86 -26.23 9.48 -17.68
CA ALA A 86 -27.11 8.42 -17.20
C ALA A 86 -27.14 7.26 -18.22
N LYS A 87 -26.79 6.05 -17.76
CA LYS A 87 -26.75 4.83 -18.60
C LYS A 87 -28.02 3.99 -18.44
N ASN A 88 -28.42 3.74 -17.19
CA ASN A 88 -29.51 2.82 -16.84
C ASN A 88 -30.79 3.53 -16.37
N ALA A 89 -30.84 4.86 -16.50
CA ALA A 89 -31.95 5.71 -16.09
C ALA A 89 -32.07 6.93 -17.02
N ARG A 90 -33.20 7.64 -16.95
CA ARG A 90 -33.44 8.85 -17.76
C ARG A 90 -32.54 10.02 -17.36
N THR A 91 -32.19 10.10 -16.08
CA THR A 91 -31.38 11.17 -15.49
C THR A 91 -30.46 10.61 -14.40
N LEU A 92 -29.42 11.36 -14.08
CA LEU A 92 -28.66 11.20 -12.84
C LEU A 92 -29.52 11.70 -11.66
N ALA A 93 -29.11 11.39 -10.43
CA ALA A 93 -29.72 11.92 -9.21
C ALA A 93 -28.65 12.07 -8.13
N PHE A 94 -28.41 13.30 -7.65
CA PHE A 94 -27.48 13.58 -6.55
C PHE A 94 -27.79 14.94 -5.91
N HIS A 95 -27.32 15.17 -4.68
CA HIS A 95 -27.42 16.47 -4.01
C HIS A 95 -26.34 17.43 -4.53
N TRP A 96 -26.68 18.68 -4.80
CA TRP A 96 -25.72 19.65 -5.32
C TRP A 96 -25.98 21.06 -4.81
N ALA A 97 -24.97 21.66 -4.17
CA ALA A 97 -24.99 23.05 -3.70
C ALA A 97 -23.92 23.93 -4.37
N GLY A 98 -23.30 23.44 -5.45
CA GLY A 98 -22.21 24.11 -6.15
C GLY A 98 -20.84 23.45 -5.95
N PRO A 99 -19.79 23.95 -6.62
CA PRO A 99 -18.45 23.40 -6.53
C PRO A 99 -17.95 23.31 -5.09
N GLY A 100 -17.43 22.14 -4.71
CA GLY A 100 -16.92 21.91 -3.36
C GLY A 100 -17.99 21.63 -2.30
N SER A 101 -19.25 21.42 -2.70
CA SER A 101 -20.33 21.11 -1.75
C SER A 101 -20.05 19.82 -0.95
N TYR A 102 -19.38 18.84 -1.56
CA TYR A 102 -19.01 17.59 -0.89
C TYR A 102 -17.67 17.75 -0.16
N ARG A 103 -17.61 17.28 1.11
CA ARG A 103 -16.36 17.22 1.86
C ARG A 103 -15.71 15.84 1.69
N PRO A 104 -14.50 15.76 1.08
CA PRO A 104 -13.84 14.47 0.84
C PRO A 104 -13.40 13.81 2.15
N LYS A 105 -13.45 12.47 2.18
CA LYS A 105 -12.96 11.65 3.30
C LYS A 105 -11.43 11.62 3.37
N THR A 106 -10.74 11.86 2.26
CA THR A 106 -9.29 11.71 2.11
C THR A 106 -8.62 12.95 1.51
N GLN A 107 -7.31 13.07 1.72
CA GLN A 107 -6.49 14.17 1.22
C GLN A 107 -5.26 13.64 0.46
N PRO A 108 -4.70 14.40 -0.49
CA PRO A 108 -3.51 13.97 -1.22
C PRO A 108 -2.32 13.74 -0.28
N ARG A 109 -1.65 12.60 -0.44
CA ARG A 109 -0.46 12.15 0.30
C ARG A 109 -0.68 12.00 1.81
N VAL A 110 -1.93 11.79 2.23
CA VAL A 110 -2.29 11.48 3.62
C VAL A 110 -2.76 10.04 3.70
N LEU A 111 -2.04 9.22 4.46
CA LEU A 111 -2.34 7.79 4.66
C LEU A 111 -3.38 7.62 5.78
N GLY A 112 -4.60 8.05 5.49
CA GLY A 112 -5.69 8.04 6.44
C GLY A 112 -6.99 8.57 5.85
N SER A 113 -8.07 8.37 6.59
CA SER A 113 -9.40 8.83 6.19
C SER A 113 -10.15 9.46 7.36
N THR A 114 -11.09 10.34 7.03
CA THR A 114 -11.97 11.05 7.96
C THR A 114 -13.42 10.79 7.58
N ALA A 115 -14.39 11.12 8.43
CA ALA A 115 -15.81 10.86 8.17
C ALA A 115 -16.35 11.50 6.88
N GLY A 116 -15.66 12.48 6.28
CA GLY A 116 -16.15 13.22 5.12
C GLY A 116 -17.38 14.05 5.48
N GLY A 117 -18.14 14.50 4.49
CA GLY A 117 -19.39 15.23 4.73
C GLY A 117 -20.30 15.21 3.52
N GLY A 118 -21.58 14.93 3.77
CA GLY A 118 -22.64 15.06 2.77
C GLY A 118 -22.91 16.52 2.40
N VAL A 119 -23.68 16.71 1.33
CA VAL A 119 -24.11 18.02 0.84
C VAL A 119 -25.48 18.36 1.42
N GLU A 120 -25.60 19.51 2.06
CA GLU A 120 -26.88 20.19 2.24
C GLU A 120 -27.17 21.00 0.96
N GLY A 121 -28.10 20.51 0.14
CA GLY A 121 -28.45 21.14 -1.14
C GLY A 121 -29.60 20.42 -1.84
N PRO A 122 -30.23 21.05 -2.85
CA PRO A 122 -31.30 20.42 -3.61
C PRO A 122 -30.81 19.17 -4.33
N MET A 123 -31.69 18.19 -4.48
CA MET A 123 -31.45 17.07 -5.38
C MET A 123 -31.56 17.56 -6.83
N VAL A 124 -30.59 17.25 -7.67
CA VAL A 124 -30.56 17.62 -9.09
C VAL A 124 -30.63 16.38 -9.98
N PHE A 125 -31.25 16.54 -11.16
CA PHE A 125 -31.53 15.43 -12.09
C PHE A 125 -31.05 15.70 -13.53
N PRO A 126 -29.76 15.95 -13.76
CA PRO A 126 -29.25 16.18 -15.12
C PRO A 126 -29.19 14.88 -15.93
N VAL A 127 -29.37 14.96 -17.25
CA VAL A 127 -29.13 13.82 -18.16
C VAL A 127 -27.64 13.48 -18.25
N SER A 128 -26.81 14.51 -18.21
CA SER A 128 -25.34 14.40 -18.20
C SER A 128 -24.70 15.57 -17.46
N VAL A 129 -23.51 15.35 -16.92
CA VAL A 129 -22.66 16.38 -16.32
C VAL A 129 -21.26 16.29 -16.90
N ASN A 130 -20.59 17.43 -17.08
CA ASN A 130 -19.17 17.46 -17.39
C ASN A 130 -18.41 17.47 -16.05
N HIS A 131 -17.96 16.30 -15.61
CA HIS A 131 -17.22 16.17 -14.36
C HIS A 131 -15.81 16.73 -14.56
N PRO A 132 -15.32 17.61 -13.67
CA PRO A 132 -13.98 18.21 -13.79
C PRO A 132 -12.85 17.21 -13.51
N GLY A 133 -13.18 15.99 -13.11
CA GLY A 133 -12.24 14.98 -12.65
C GLY A 133 -11.99 15.07 -11.14
N THR A 134 -11.10 14.23 -10.65
CA THR A 134 -10.70 14.16 -9.25
C THR A 134 -9.19 14.28 -9.16
N LYS A 135 -8.70 15.05 -8.18
CA LYS A 135 -7.27 15.09 -7.89
C LYS A 135 -6.82 13.77 -7.28
N ALA A 136 -5.73 13.22 -7.80
CA ALA A 136 -5.06 12.05 -7.26
C ALA A 136 -4.79 12.19 -5.75
N ARG A 137 -4.94 11.09 -5.02
CA ARG A 137 -4.53 11.03 -3.62
C ARG A 137 -3.12 10.51 -3.42
N GLU A 138 -2.56 9.80 -4.39
CA GLU A 138 -1.15 9.35 -4.39
C GLU A 138 -0.80 8.51 -3.15
N PHE A 139 -1.74 7.71 -2.64
CA PHE A 139 -1.51 6.80 -1.53
C PHE A 139 -0.42 5.80 -1.85
N SER A 140 -0.48 5.16 -3.03
CA SER A 140 0.48 4.11 -3.42
C SER A 140 1.90 4.66 -3.54
N ASP A 141 2.09 5.83 -4.17
CA ASP A 141 3.39 6.51 -4.24
C ASP A 141 3.87 6.95 -2.85
N THR A 142 2.97 7.46 -2.00
CA THR A 142 3.30 7.87 -0.63
C THR A 142 3.76 6.69 0.23
N ILE A 143 3.04 5.56 0.17
CA ILE A 143 3.39 4.30 0.83
C ILE A 143 4.74 3.80 0.31
N GLN A 144 4.93 3.75 -1.01
CA GLN A 144 6.19 3.31 -1.60
C GLN A 144 7.38 4.15 -1.10
N ARG A 145 7.25 5.48 -1.07
CA ARG A 145 8.29 6.38 -0.54
C ARG A 145 8.56 6.16 0.95
N LYS A 146 7.50 6.02 1.75
CA LYS A 146 7.60 5.76 3.21
C LYS A 146 8.35 4.46 3.47
N TYR A 147 7.96 3.37 2.80
CA TYR A 147 8.48 2.04 3.11
C TYR A 147 9.76 1.66 2.38
N LYS A 148 10.18 2.35 1.31
CA LYS A 148 11.44 2.05 0.61
C LYS A 148 12.64 1.95 1.56
N ASN A 149 12.83 2.95 2.42
CA ASN A 149 13.95 2.98 3.36
C ASN A 149 13.72 2.07 4.58
N ILE A 150 12.46 1.94 5.02
CA ILE A 150 12.10 1.04 6.13
C ILE A 150 12.39 -0.41 5.73
N PHE A 151 11.96 -0.81 4.55
CA PHE A 151 12.18 -2.13 3.98
C PHE A 151 13.67 -2.44 3.87
N LYS A 152 14.46 -1.52 3.30
CA LYS A 152 15.93 -1.66 3.26
C LYS A 152 16.53 -1.94 4.64
N ARG A 153 16.18 -1.12 5.64
CA ARG A 153 16.68 -1.28 7.02
C ARG A 153 16.24 -2.61 7.63
N LYS A 154 14.99 -3.01 7.42
CA LYS A 154 14.46 -4.29 7.92
C LYS A 154 15.18 -5.49 7.31
N MET A 155 15.56 -5.41 6.04
CA MET A 155 16.38 -6.44 5.38
C MET A 155 17.81 -6.47 5.92
N GLU A 156 18.44 -5.31 6.16
CA GLU A 156 19.76 -5.23 6.81
C GLU A 156 19.75 -5.81 8.22
N GLU A 157 18.70 -5.52 9.01
CA GLU A 157 18.46 -6.13 10.33
C GLU A 157 18.32 -7.66 10.23
N ALA A 158 17.55 -8.14 9.25
CA ALA A 158 17.38 -9.58 9.03
C ALA A 158 18.71 -10.28 8.65
N ILE A 159 19.57 -9.65 7.84
CA ILE A 159 20.92 -10.16 7.56
C ILE A 159 21.74 -10.25 8.86
N LYS A 160 21.71 -9.21 9.69
CA LYS A 160 22.43 -9.19 10.97
C LYS A 160 21.93 -10.27 11.92
N ASN A 161 20.62 -10.46 12.01
CA ASN A 161 20.00 -11.49 12.82
C ASN A 161 20.34 -12.88 12.31
N GLY A 162 20.24 -13.11 10.99
CA GLY A 162 20.61 -14.37 10.35
C GLY A 162 22.08 -14.73 10.57
N ARG A 163 22.99 -13.74 10.49
CA ARG A 163 24.41 -13.93 10.79
C ARG A 163 24.63 -14.34 12.25
N SER A 164 23.90 -13.73 13.18
CA SER A 164 24.00 -14.02 14.60
C SER A 164 23.44 -15.41 14.93
N ALA A 165 22.25 -15.73 14.43
CA ALA A 165 21.55 -16.99 14.65
C ALA A 165 22.25 -18.19 13.97
N SER A 166 22.92 -17.98 12.85
CA SER A 166 23.76 -19.01 12.21
C SER A 166 25.12 -19.22 12.90
N GLY A 167 25.42 -18.47 13.96
CA GLY A 167 26.69 -18.58 14.69
C GLY A 167 27.89 -18.00 13.95
N HIS A 168 27.66 -17.06 13.02
CA HIS A 168 28.66 -16.32 12.25
C HIS A 168 28.79 -14.86 12.72
N ALA A 169 28.25 -14.51 13.90
CA ALA A 169 28.58 -13.24 14.55
C ALA A 169 30.10 -13.21 14.80
N VAL A 170 30.75 -12.15 14.32
CA VAL A 170 32.18 -11.88 14.54
C VAL A 170 32.25 -10.52 15.21
#